data_AF-A0A4Y8UPT4-F1
#
_entry.id   AF-A0A4Y8UPT4-F1
#
_cell.length_a   1.000
_cell.length_b   1.000
_cell.length_c   1.000
_cell.angle_alpha   90.00
_cell.angle_beta   90.00
_cell.angle_gamma   90.00
#
_symmetry.space_group_name_H-M   'P 1'
#
loop_
_entity.id
_entity.type
_entity.pdbx_description
1 polymer ?
#
loop_
_entity_poly.entity_id
_entity_poly.type
_entity_poly.pdbx_seq_one_letter_code
_entity_poly.pdbx_strand_id
1 'polypeptide(L)'
;MFTLSKLSAAFSTGRVFSFVVIMMLAALWLKPTLAQSEIQLTGTWRGTLIAAQFDPLEIVLHITAAGGKDAYSATLDIPAQFRNGLPVASISLKNNNVLLSIPTLDAEFFGSLMFDAEGVQVVALNGDWSQSGEHIPLRLERSN
;
A
#
# COMPACT_ATOMS: atom_id res chain seq x y z
N MET A 1 71.33 -27.96 36.67
CA MET A 1 70.73 -28.10 35.32
C MET A 1 69.25 -28.39 35.52
N PHE A 2 68.40 -27.46 35.08
CA PHE A 2 66.95 -27.45 35.24
C PHE A 2 66.28 -28.63 34.52
N THR A 3 65.18 -29.18 35.06
CA THR A 3 63.89 -29.29 34.36
C THR A 3 62.77 -29.70 35.33
N LEU A 4 61.68 -28.93 35.31
CA LEU A 4 60.39 -29.15 35.98
C LEU A 4 59.58 -30.26 35.26
N SER A 5 58.72 -30.97 35.99
CA SER A 5 57.50 -31.54 35.40
C SER A 5 56.30 -31.57 36.37
N LYS A 6 55.54 -30.46 36.31
CA LYS A 6 54.08 -30.32 36.28
C LYS A 6 53.21 -31.17 37.23
N LEU A 7 52.70 -30.49 38.28
CA LEU A 7 51.35 -30.71 38.79
C LEU A 7 50.33 -30.21 37.76
N SER A 8 49.28 -31.00 37.49
CA SER A 8 48.02 -30.51 36.94
C SER A 8 46.88 -31.18 37.69
N ALA A 9 46.20 -30.39 38.54
CA ALA A 9 44.97 -30.78 39.20
C ALA A 9 43.79 -30.51 38.27
N ALA A 10 42.95 -31.51 38.07
CA ALA A 10 41.72 -31.43 37.31
C ALA A 10 40.67 -30.59 38.06
N PHE A 11 40.17 -29.53 37.43
CA PHE A 11 38.93 -28.87 37.83
C PHE A 11 37.82 -29.26 36.85
N SER A 12 36.78 -29.94 37.34
CA SER A 12 35.61 -30.32 36.53
C SER A 12 34.58 -29.18 36.49
N THR A 13 34.52 -28.47 35.37
CA THR A 13 33.57 -27.36 35.11
C THR A 13 32.31 -27.88 34.41
N GLY A 14 31.52 -28.71 35.09
CA GLY A 14 30.43 -29.49 34.45
C GLY A 14 28.99 -29.00 34.61
N ARG A 15 28.69 -28.00 35.46
CA ARG A 15 27.28 -27.77 35.90
C ARG A 15 26.68 -26.40 35.60
N VAL A 16 27.45 -25.44 35.09
CA VAL A 16 26.94 -24.08 34.78
C VAL A 16 26.49 -23.92 33.32
N PHE A 17 26.96 -24.80 32.42
CA PHE A 17 26.66 -24.72 30.98
C PHE A 17 25.22 -25.13 30.60
N SER A 18 24.44 -25.75 31.49
CA SER A 18 23.14 -26.33 31.14
C SER A 18 21.95 -25.35 31.19
N PHE A 19 22.08 -24.18 31.82
CA PHE A 19 20.97 -23.22 31.95
C PHE A 19 21.00 -22.10 30.89
N VAL A 20 22.18 -21.75 30.37
CA VAL A 20 22.34 -20.66 29.38
C VAL A 20 21.85 -21.08 27.98
N VAL A 21 22.01 -22.36 27.62
CA VAL A 21 21.62 -22.87 26.30
C VAL A 21 20.09 -22.97 26.14
N ILE A 22 19.35 -23.23 27.22
CA ILE A 22 17.89 -23.37 27.19
C ILE A 22 17.19 -22.01 27.06
N MET A 23 17.77 -20.93 27.59
CA MET A 23 17.21 -19.57 27.43
C MET A 23 17.43 -18.99 26.03
N MET A 24 18.49 -19.41 25.33
CA MET A 24 18.78 -19.00 23.95
C MET A 24 17.89 -19.68 22.89
N LEU A 25 17.28 -20.83 23.21
CA LEU A 25 16.35 -21.55 22.33
C LEU A 25 14.89 -21.02 22.40
N ALA A 26 14.56 -20.19 23.39
CA ALA A 26 13.23 -19.58 23.51
C ALA A 26 13.06 -18.29 22.67
N ALA A 27 14.15 -17.71 22.16
CA ALA A 27 14.13 -16.43 21.45
C ALA A 27 13.77 -16.52 19.95
N LEU A 28 13.58 -17.72 19.39
CA LEU A 28 13.37 -17.92 17.94
C LEU A 28 11.91 -17.91 17.45
N TRP A 29 10.93 -17.56 18.29
CA TRP A 29 9.51 -17.50 17.90
C TRP A 29 8.93 -16.08 17.86
N LEU A 30 9.74 -15.05 18.02
CA LEU A 30 9.32 -13.68 17.71
C LEU A 30 9.51 -13.47 16.22
N LYS A 31 8.50 -13.86 15.42
CA LYS A 31 8.41 -13.35 14.05
C LYS A 31 8.21 -11.84 14.18
N PRO A 32 9.13 -10.99 13.70
CA PRO A 32 8.85 -9.57 13.65
C PRO A 32 7.67 -9.39 12.69
N THR A 33 6.49 -9.11 13.24
CA THR A 33 5.37 -8.60 12.45
C THR A 33 5.81 -7.19 12.04
N LEU A 34 6.32 -7.05 10.82
CA LEU A 34 6.34 -5.74 10.20
C LEU A 34 4.88 -5.31 10.18
N ALA A 35 4.52 -4.32 10.99
CA ALA A 35 3.22 -3.68 10.92
C ALA A 35 3.13 -3.07 9.52
N GLN A 36 2.56 -3.83 8.58
CA GLN A 36 2.33 -3.35 7.24
C GLN A 36 1.26 -2.29 7.38
N SER A 37 1.67 -1.02 7.27
CA SER A 37 0.75 0.10 7.33
C SER A 37 -0.34 -0.15 6.29
N GLU A 38 -1.60 -0.16 6.73
CA GLU A 38 -2.72 -0.33 5.82
C GLU A 38 -2.71 0.84 4.83
N ILE A 39 -2.76 0.53 3.53
CA ILE A 39 -2.80 1.55 2.50
C ILE A 39 -4.11 2.29 2.65
N GLN A 40 -4.06 3.56 3.08
CA GLN A 40 -5.22 4.40 3.29
C GLN A 40 -5.56 5.20 2.02
N LEU A 41 -6.66 4.86 1.35
CA LEU A 41 -7.14 5.59 0.15
C LEU A 41 -8.30 6.56 0.39
N THR A 42 -8.94 6.51 1.57
CA THR A 42 -10.05 7.42 1.87
C THR A 42 -9.65 8.88 1.68
N GLY A 43 -10.53 9.67 1.07
CA GLY A 43 -10.30 11.07 0.78
C GLY A 43 -10.84 11.47 -0.59
N THR A 44 -10.61 12.73 -0.94
CA THR A 44 -10.94 13.26 -2.26
C THR A 44 -9.68 13.31 -3.11
N TRP A 45 -9.81 12.96 -4.39
CA TRP A 45 -8.72 12.93 -5.34
C TRP A 45 -9.15 13.70 -6.59
N ARG A 46 -8.29 14.58 -7.09
CA ARG A 46 -8.60 15.46 -8.22
C ARG A 46 -7.57 15.31 -9.32
N GLY A 47 -8.02 15.32 -10.56
CA GLY A 47 -7.14 15.32 -11.72
C GLY A 47 -7.83 15.94 -12.91
N THR A 48 -7.05 16.29 -13.93
CA THR A 48 -7.57 16.84 -15.18
C THR A 48 -7.35 15.81 -16.29
N LEU A 49 -8.45 15.33 -16.85
CA LEU A 49 -8.45 14.46 -18.02
C LEU A 49 -8.35 15.33 -19.28
N ILE A 50 -7.31 15.12 -20.08
CA ILE A 50 -7.05 15.88 -21.31
C ILE A 50 -7.17 14.91 -22.48
N ALA A 51 -8.38 14.77 -23.01
CA ALA A 51 -8.63 14.02 -24.24
C ALA A 51 -8.41 14.93 -25.45
N ALA A 52 -7.82 14.44 -26.54
CA ALA A 52 -7.48 15.28 -27.69
C ALA A 52 -8.70 15.98 -28.34
N GLN A 53 -9.90 15.43 -28.14
CA GLN A 53 -11.14 15.81 -28.83
C GLN A 53 -12.09 16.64 -27.95
N PHE A 54 -11.78 16.81 -26.67
CA PHE A 54 -12.67 17.45 -25.69
C PHE A 54 -11.91 18.49 -24.88
N ASP A 55 -12.64 19.47 -24.35
CA ASP A 55 -12.08 20.40 -23.38
C ASP A 55 -11.56 19.63 -22.14
N PRO A 56 -10.51 20.12 -21.47
CA PRO A 56 -10.01 19.50 -20.25
C PRO A 56 -11.12 19.33 -19.20
N LEU A 57 -11.28 18.11 -18.69
CA LEU A 57 -12.30 17.78 -17.72
C LEU A 57 -11.67 17.55 -16.34
N GLU A 58 -12.16 18.27 -15.34
CA GLU A 58 -11.85 17.94 -13.97
C GLU A 58 -12.58 16.64 -13.58
N ILE A 59 -11.83 15.70 -13.03
CA ILE A 59 -12.30 14.45 -12.45
C ILE A 59 -12.10 14.55 -10.93
N VAL A 60 -13.19 14.40 -10.18
CA VAL A 60 -13.15 14.38 -8.71
C VAL A 60 -13.62 13.02 -8.22
N LEU A 61 -12.69 12.26 -7.65
CA LEU A 61 -12.95 10.93 -7.09
C LEU A 61 -13.04 11.04 -5.57
N HIS A 62 -14.16 10.62 -5.00
CA HIS A 62 -14.37 10.54 -3.56
C HIS A 62 -14.30 9.09 -3.12
N ILE A 63 -13.34 8.75 -2.25
CA ILE A 63 -13.20 7.42 -1.68
C ILE A 63 -13.52 7.46 -0.19
N THR A 64 -14.38 6.55 0.25
CA THR A 64 -14.80 6.36 1.65
C THR A 64 -14.59 4.91 2.07
N ALA A 65 -14.53 4.64 3.37
CA ALA A 65 -14.50 3.27 3.86
C ALA A 65 -15.88 2.62 3.64
N ALA A 66 -15.93 1.45 3.01
CA ALA A 66 -17.21 0.75 2.78
C ALA A 66 -17.64 -0.09 3.99
N GLY A 67 -16.68 -0.57 4.81
CA GLY A 67 -16.95 -1.52 5.88
C GLY A 67 -17.45 -2.88 5.37
N GLY A 68 -17.33 -3.93 6.19
CA GLY A 68 -17.78 -5.27 5.81
C GLY A 68 -16.80 -6.00 4.87
N LYS A 69 -17.30 -6.54 3.74
CA LYS A 69 -16.48 -7.35 2.80
C LYS A 69 -15.59 -6.50 1.89
N ASP A 70 -16.02 -5.28 1.60
CA ASP A 70 -15.30 -4.34 0.75
C ASP A 70 -14.61 -3.30 1.64
N ALA A 71 -13.34 -2.99 1.32
CA ALA A 71 -12.58 -2.00 2.07
C ALA A 71 -13.05 -0.56 1.75
N TYR A 72 -13.48 -0.32 0.50
CA TYR A 72 -13.73 1.03 -0.02
C TYR A 72 -15.03 1.13 -0.81
N SER A 73 -15.67 2.30 -0.71
CA SER A 73 -16.76 2.77 -1.57
C SER A 73 -16.33 4.08 -2.21
N ALA A 74 -16.73 4.33 -3.46
CA ALA A 74 -16.36 5.57 -4.12
C ALA A 74 -17.39 6.11 -5.10
N THR A 75 -17.35 7.42 -5.27
CA THR A 75 -18.12 8.16 -6.27
C THR A 75 -17.20 9.06 -7.09
N LEU A 76 -17.63 9.38 -8.31
CA LEU A 76 -16.89 10.22 -9.24
C LEU A 76 -17.78 11.36 -9.74
N ASP A 77 -17.22 12.57 -9.72
CA ASP A 77 -17.84 13.78 -10.24
C ASP A 77 -17.05 14.29 -11.46
N ILE A 78 -17.80 14.81 -12.44
CA ILE A 78 -17.30 15.53 -13.61
C ILE A 78 -18.07 16.86 -13.67
N PRO A 79 -17.61 17.90 -12.96
CA PRO A 79 -18.36 19.13 -12.74
C PRO A 79 -18.77 19.85 -14.04
N ALA A 80 -17.86 19.92 -15.01
CA ALA A 80 -18.09 20.56 -16.31
C ALA A 80 -19.23 19.91 -17.13
N GLN A 81 -19.58 18.66 -16.78
CA GLN A 81 -20.67 17.91 -17.43
C GLN A 81 -21.91 17.76 -16.51
N PHE A 82 -21.93 18.41 -15.35
CA PHE A 82 -22.99 18.28 -14.35
C PHE A 82 -23.27 16.83 -13.90
N ARG A 83 -22.26 15.96 -13.98
CA ARG A 83 -22.34 14.56 -13.54
C ARG A 83 -21.73 14.48 -12.15
N ASN A 84 -22.52 14.23 -11.12
CA ASN A 84 -22.02 14.07 -9.74
C ASN A 84 -22.51 12.74 -9.17
N GLY A 85 -21.74 12.17 -8.25
CA GLY A 85 -22.08 10.95 -7.54
C GLY A 85 -22.07 9.70 -8.40
N LEU A 86 -21.32 9.67 -9.52
CA LEU A 86 -21.27 8.48 -10.37
C LEU A 86 -20.65 7.32 -9.58
N PRO A 87 -21.33 6.17 -9.46
CA PRO A 87 -20.81 5.08 -8.65
C PRO A 87 -19.57 4.47 -9.29
N VAL A 88 -18.50 4.34 -8.50
CA VAL A 88 -17.36 3.49 -8.82
C VAL A 88 -17.71 2.10 -8.31
N ALA A 89 -17.96 1.17 -9.22
CA ALA A 89 -18.51 -0.15 -8.91
C ALA A 89 -17.52 -1.03 -8.13
N SER A 90 -16.22 -0.83 -8.34
CA SER A 90 -15.17 -1.57 -7.63
C SER A 90 -13.88 -0.76 -7.53
N ILE A 91 -13.17 -0.98 -6.42
CA ILE A 91 -11.81 -0.52 -6.20
C ILE A 91 -10.98 -1.75 -5.85
N SER A 92 -10.05 -2.13 -6.73
CA SER A 92 -9.14 -3.26 -6.50
C SER A 92 -7.73 -2.77 -6.28
N LEU A 93 -7.11 -3.21 -5.17
CA LEU A 93 -5.72 -2.93 -4.84
C LEU A 93 -4.89 -4.20 -4.90
N LYS A 94 -3.82 -4.18 -5.71
CA LYS A 94 -2.89 -5.31 -5.82
C LYS A 94 -1.50 -4.81 -6.18
N ASN A 95 -0.50 -5.14 -5.35
CA ASN A 95 0.90 -4.83 -5.60
C ASN A 95 1.14 -3.34 -5.93
N ASN A 96 0.56 -2.43 -5.13
CA ASN A 96 0.61 -0.98 -5.34
C ASN A 96 -0.05 -0.48 -6.63
N ASN A 97 -0.82 -1.31 -7.32
CA ASN A 97 -1.70 -0.89 -8.39
C ASN A 97 -3.13 -0.76 -7.90
N VAL A 98 -3.86 0.15 -8.52
CA VAL A 98 -5.28 0.41 -8.32
C VAL A 98 -6.02 0.24 -9.64
N LEU A 99 -7.16 -0.46 -9.59
CA LEU A 99 -8.12 -0.53 -10.67
C LEU A 99 -9.47 0.00 -10.17
N LEU A 100 -10.03 0.98 -10.87
CA LEU A 100 -11.36 1.52 -10.65
C LEU A 100 -12.25 1.17 -11.83
N SER A 101 -13.45 0.65 -11.57
CA SER A 101 -14.45 0.39 -12.61
C SER A 101 -15.62 1.37 -12.49
N ILE A 102 -15.97 2.05 -13.58
CA ILE A 102 -17.06 3.03 -13.65
C ILE A 102 -18.00 2.65 -14.81
N PRO A 103 -18.86 1.62 -14.63
CA PRO A 103 -19.68 1.08 -15.72
C PRO A 103 -20.65 2.09 -16.34
N THR A 104 -21.10 3.08 -15.58
CA THR A 104 -22.02 4.13 -16.08
C THR A 104 -21.41 5.04 -17.15
N LEU A 105 -20.09 4.98 -17.33
CA LEU A 105 -19.34 5.70 -18.36
C LEU A 105 -18.69 4.74 -19.37
N ASP A 106 -18.88 3.43 -19.22
CA ASP A 106 -18.07 2.41 -19.91
C ASP A 106 -16.57 2.71 -19.77
N ALA A 107 -16.16 3.06 -18.54
CA ALA A 107 -14.81 3.52 -18.25
C ALA A 107 -14.14 2.75 -17.12
N GLU A 108 -12.82 2.68 -17.19
CA GLU A 108 -11.95 2.13 -16.16
C GLU A 108 -10.74 3.03 -15.93
N PHE A 109 -10.20 3.03 -14.72
CA PHE A 109 -8.91 3.65 -14.42
C PHE A 109 -7.94 2.59 -13.91
N PHE A 110 -6.79 2.44 -14.56
CA PHE A 110 -5.71 1.56 -14.12
C PHE A 110 -4.47 2.38 -13.82
N GLY A 111 -3.97 2.31 -12.59
CA GLY A 111 -2.82 3.11 -12.18
C GLY A 111 -2.02 2.53 -11.03
N SER A 112 -0.98 3.26 -10.64
CA SER A 112 -0.12 2.95 -9.50
C SER A 112 -0.30 3.98 -8.38
N LEU A 113 -0.16 3.51 -7.15
CA LEU A 113 -0.12 4.36 -5.96
C LEU A 113 1.22 5.08 -5.88
N MET A 114 1.17 6.40 -5.76
CA MET A 114 2.35 7.25 -5.55
C MET A 114 2.39 7.65 -4.07
N PHE A 115 3.50 7.33 -3.41
CA PHE A 115 3.68 7.61 -1.99
C PHE A 115 4.42 8.93 -1.76
N ASP A 116 4.26 9.51 -0.58
CA ASP A 116 5.11 10.59 -0.07
C ASP A 116 6.59 10.15 0.06
N ALA A 117 7.46 11.09 0.45
CA ALA A 117 8.89 10.82 0.57
C ALA A 117 9.20 9.78 1.66
N GLU A 118 8.34 9.70 2.67
CA GLU A 118 8.40 8.77 3.79
C GLU A 118 7.90 7.36 3.43
N GLY A 119 7.21 7.19 2.29
CA GLY A 119 6.63 5.93 1.85
C GLY A 119 5.39 5.51 2.65
N VAL A 120 4.73 6.45 3.32
CA VAL A 120 3.64 6.18 4.29
C VAL A 120 2.29 6.54 3.69
N GLN A 121 2.14 7.74 3.11
CA GLN A 121 0.86 8.22 2.59
C GLN A 121 0.82 8.13 1.07
N VAL A 122 -0.31 7.68 0.52
CA VAL A 122 -0.57 7.82 -0.91
C VAL A 122 -0.94 9.27 -1.19
N VAL A 123 -0.15 9.94 -2.03
CA VAL A 123 -0.33 11.36 -2.39
C VAL A 123 -0.91 11.54 -3.79
N ALA A 124 -0.77 10.53 -4.66
CA ALA A 124 -1.41 10.52 -5.97
C ALA A 124 -1.69 9.10 -6.47
N LEU A 125 -2.63 8.98 -7.39
CA LEU A 125 -2.85 7.81 -8.24
C LEU A 125 -2.44 8.20 -9.66
N ASN A 126 -1.48 7.50 -10.25
CA ASN A 126 -0.96 7.82 -11.58
C ASN A 126 -1.24 6.67 -12.53
N GLY A 127 -1.99 6.90 -13.60
CA GLY A 127 -2.43 5.83 -14.48
C GLY A 127 -3.13 6.31 -15.74
N ASP A 128 -3.91 5.42 -16.34
CA ASP A 128 -4.65 5.65 -17.56
C ASP A 128 -6.15 5.50 -17.33
N TRP A 129 -6.91 6.49 -17.80
CA TRP A 129 -8.34 6.42 -17.98
C TRP A 129 -8.63 5.74 -19.33
N SER A 130 -9.32 4.61 -19.29
CA SER A 130 -9.77 3.88 -20.48
C SER A 130 -11.26 4.09 -20.69
N GLN A 131 -11.65 4.55 -21.87
CA GLN A 131 -13.05 4.73 -22.23
C GLN A 131 -13.20 4.67 -23.76
N SER A 132 -14.19 3.92 -24.26
CA SER A 132 -14.47 3.81 -25.71
C SER A 132 -13.27 3.39 -26.57
N GLY A 133 -12.32 2.63 -26.00
CA GLY A 133 -11.09 2.20 -26.67
C GLY A 133 -9.95 3.22 -26.69
N GLU A 134 -10.14 4.41 -26.10
CA GLU A 134 -9.07 5.38 -25.86
C GLU A 134 -8.41 5.12 -24.50
N HIS A 135 -7.12 5.43 -24.39
CA HIS A 135 -6.35 5.42 -23.14
C HIS A 135 -5.74 6.80 -22.94
N ILE A 136 -6.19 7.51 -21.92
CA ILE A 136 -5.82 8.90 -21.64
C ILE A 136 -5.09 8.91 -20.29
N PRO A 137 -3.84 9.40 -20.23
CA PRO A 137 -3.14 9.55 -18.97
C PRO A 137 -3.91 10.45 -18.01
N LEU A 138 -4.07 9.99 -16.77
CA LEU A 138 -4.73 10.72 -15.71
C LEU A 138 -3.94 10.57 -14.41
N ARG A 139 -3.59 11.71 -13.82
CA ARG A 139 -3.04 11.77 -12.47
C ARG A 139 -4.10 12.35 -11.54
N LEU A 140 -4.49 11.57 -10.54
CA LEU A 140 -5.38 11.99 -9.47
C LEU A 140 -4.55 12.32 -8.24
N GLU A 141 -4.49 13.59 -7.87
CA GLU A 141 -3.78 14.07 -6.69
C GLU A 141 -4.73 14.14 -5.48
N ARG A 142 -4.24 13.77 -4.30
CA ARG A 142 -5.02 13.89 -3.08
C ARG A 142 -5.34 15.36 -2.82
N SER A 143 -6.63 15.67 -2.69
CA SER A 143 -7.14 17.00 -2.37
C SER A 143 -7.83 16.93 -1.02
N ASN A 144 -7.22 17.58 -0.04
CA ASN A 144 -7.65 17.56 1.37
C ASN A 144 -9.02 18.22 1.57
#